data_AF-A0A9R0I4Z3-F1
#
_entry.id   AF-A0A9R0I4Z3-F1
#
_cell.length_a   1.000
_cell.length_b   1.000
_cell.length_c   1.000
_cell.angle_alpha   90.00
_cell.angle_beta   90.00
_cell.angle_gamma   90.00
#
_symmetry.space_group_name_H-M   'P 1'
#
loop_
_entity.id
_entity.type
_entity.pdbx_description
1 polymer ?
#
loop_
_entity_poly.entity_id
_entity_poly.type
_entity_poly.pdbx_seq_one_letter_code
_entity_poly.pdbx_strand_id
1 'polypeptide(L)'
;MAISQAISSTSSSFFRKNDLGLSALSSSSSNCSQFAASKYRKMKSKKIVSVMAPQQTQRNPSTTGSVKNAMTMTEKILARASEKPQLVPGDNVWVNVDVLMTHDVCGPGSIGIFKKEFGKNAKVWDREKVVIIPDHYIFTKDERANRNVDILRDFVKEQNIKYFYDITDRSDFKVNPDYKGVCHVALAQEGHCRPGEVLLGTDSHTCNAGAFGQFASGIGNTDAGFVLGTGKILLKVPPTLRFVMDGEMPDYLLAKDLILQIIGEISVAGATYKSMEFVGSTVESLTMEDRMTLCNMVVEAGGKNGVVPVDSTTHKYLEDKTSIPYEPVYSDDQARFMSEYRFDVSKLEPLVAKPHSPDNRALARECKDVKIDRVYIGSCTGGKTEDFLAAAKIFMASGKKVKVPTFLVPATQKVWVDVYTLPVPGSGGKTCAQIFEEAGCDTPGSPGCGACLGGPRDTYARMNEAQVCVSTTNRNFPGRMGNKEGQIYLASPYTAAASALTGFVTDPREFL
;
A
#
# COMPACT_ATOMS: atom_id res chain seq x y z
N MET A 1 15.55 -33.59 -55.04
CA MET A 1 14.35 -33.08 -55.71
C MET A 1 13.99 -31.77 -55.01
N ALA A 2 13.99 -30.58 -55.63
CA ALA A 2 13.29 -30.15 -56.85
C ALA A 2 11.76 -30.07 -56.63
N ILE A 3 11.02 -29.01 -57.01
CA ILE A 3 11.35 -27.73 -57.69
C ILE A 3 10.28 -26.70 -57.23
N SER A 4 10.63 -25.51 -56.72
CA SER A 4 10.61 -24.22 -57.45
C SER A 4 9.34 -23.89 -58.24
N GLN A 5 8.65 -22.79 -57.89
CA GLN A 5 8.45 -21.68 -58.83
C GLN A 5 7.92 -20.39 -58.15
N ALA A 6 8.19 -19.25 -58.78
CA ALA A 6 7.66 -17.93 -58.44
C ALA A 6 7.44 -17.12 -59.74
N ILE A 7 6.49 -16.18 -59.71
CA ILE A 7 6.14 -15.13 -60.70
C ILE A 7 5.08 -14.27 -59.93
N SER A 8 5.25 -12.97 -59.63
CA SER A 8 5.48 -11.78 -60.46
C SER A 8 4.25 -11.40 -61.33
N SER A 9 3.93 -10.15 -61.65
CA SER A 9 4.70 -8.89 -61.59
C SER A 9 3.79 -7.64 -61.67
N THR A 10 4.38 -6.44 -61.48
CA THR A 10 4.06 -5.13 -62.14
C THR A 10 2.69 -4.45 -61.91
N SER A 11 2.53 -3.10 -61.93
CA SER A 11 3.50 -1.98 -61.98
C SER A 11 2.83 -0.60 -61.72
N SER A 12 3.65 0.46 -61.57
CA SER A 12 3.40 1.88 -61.99
C SER A 12 2.31 2.73 -61.27
N SER A 13 2.45 4.06 -61.07
CA SER A 13 3.57 4.99 -61.34
C SER A 13 3.41 6.44 -60.77
N PHE A 14 4.48 6.94 -60.13
CA PHE A 14 5.08 8.31 -60.25
C PHE A 14 4.43 9.63 -59.72
N PHE A 15 5.36 10.60 -59.49
CA PHE A 15 5.22 12.07 -59.26
C PHE A 15 4.76 12.54 -57.85
N ARG A 16 5.59 13.24 -57.03
CA ARG A 16 6.19 14.62 -57.07
C ARG A 16 5.24 15.70 -56.46
N LYS A 17 5.68 16.78 -55.78
CA LYS A 17 6.94 17.14 -55.04
C LYS A 17 6.73 18.52 -54.33
N ASN A 18 7.60 18.86 -53.36
CA ASN A 18 7.91 20.20 -52.81
C ASN A 18 6.88 20.98 -51.92
N ASP A 19 7.40 21.40 -50.75
CA ASP A 19 7.46 22.74 -50.13
C ASP A 19 6.23 23.67 -49.96
N LEU A 20 6.03 24.09 -48.70
CA LEU A 20 5.54 25.41 -48.19
C LEU A 20 5.60 25.34 -46.64
N GLY A 21 6.02 26.34 -45.85
CA GLY A 21 6.70 27.61 -46.11
C GLY A 21 6.82 28.40 -44.79
N LEU A 22 7.96 29.03 -44.49
CA LEU A 22 8.11 29.86 -43.28
C LEU A 22 7.45 31.24 -43.44
N SER A 23 6.90 31.80 -42.35
CA SER A 23 6.96 33.24 -42.09
C SER A 23 6.89 33.54 -40.59
N ALA A 24 7.60 34.61 -40.19
CA ALA A 24 7.56 35.24 -38.87
C ALA A 24 7.80 36.74 -39.06
N LEU A 25 7.28 37.58 -38.15
CA LEU A 25 7.56 39.01 -37.84
C LEU A 25 6.66 39.31 -36.60
N SER A 26 7.07 39.82 -35.43
CA SER A 26 7.80 41.07 -35.07
C SER A 26 6.98 42.35 -35.36
N SER A 27 6.99 43.43 -34.56
CA SER A 27 7.53 43.69 -33.20
C SER A 27 7.26 45.16 -32.76
N SER A 28 6.97 45.43 -31.48
CA SER A 28 7.20 46.71 -30.73
C SER A 28 6.60 46.57 -29.31
N SER A 29 7.13 47.03 -28.16
CA SER A 29 7.96 48.20 -27.74
C SER A 29 7.16 49.51 -27.58
N SER A 30 7.22 50.29 -26.49
CA SER A 30 8.00 50.19 -25.23
C SER A 30 7.46 51.19 -24.16
N ASN A 31 8.21 51.36 -23.05
CA ASN A 31 8.11 52.36 -21.95
C ASN A 31 7.49 51.76 -20.66
N CYS A 32 8.14 51.65 -19.49
CA CYS A 32 9.24 52.40 -18.83
C CYS A 32 8.77 53.82 -18.40
N SER A 33 8.97 54.31 -17.17
CA SER A 33 10.08 54.11 -16.21
C SER A 33 9.61 54.38 -14.74
N GLN A 34 10.17 53.71 -13.71
CA GLN A 34 11.07 54.26 -12.63
C GLN A 34 10.40 55.25 -11.63
N PHE A 35 10.83 55.56 -10.39
CA PHE A 35 12.01 55.35 -9.49
C PHE A 35 11.51 55.61 -8.02
N ALA A 36 12.19 55.46 -6.85
CA ALA A 36 13.36 54.75 -6.26
C ALA A 36 13.28 54.99 -4.70
N ALA A 37 14.18 54.68 -3.74
CA ALA A 37 15.44 53.92 -3.61
C ALA A 37 15.77 53.63 -2.11
N SER A 38 16.42 52.48 -1.82
CA SER A 38 17.36 52.22 -0.70
C SER A 38 16.90 52.15 0.78
N LYS A 39 17.43 51.14 1.51
CA LYS A 39 18.44 51.34 2.59
C LYS A 39 19.03 50.01 3.12
N TYR A 40 20.33 50.01 3.41
CA TYR A 40 21.07 48.89 4.04
C TYR A 40 20.73 48.73 5.53
N ARG A 41 20.70 47.49 6.06
CA ARG A 41 20.94 47.24 7.50
C ARG A 41 21.47 45.83 7.82
N LYS A 42 22.33 45.80 8.83
CA LYS A 42 23.16 44.67 9.34
C LYS A 42 22.49 43.28 9.39
N MET A 43 23.30 42.26 9.08
CA MET A 43 23.13 40.88 9.56
C MET A 43 22.84 40.84 11.07
N LYS A 44 22.00 39.89 11.50
CA LYS A 44 21.84 39.47 12.89
C LYS A 44 21.83 37.95 13.00
N SER A 45 22.22 37.45 14.18
CA SER A 45 22.39 36.03 14.49
C SER A 45 21.16 35.18 14.14
N LYS A 46 21.38 33.93 13.70
CA LYS A 46 20.33 32.90 13.65
C LYS A 46 19.79 32.70 15.07
N LYS A 47 18.50 32.96 15.27
CA LYS A 47 17.81 32.53 16.49
C LYS A 47 17.42 31.07 16.28
N ILE A 48 17.93 30.16 17.10
CA ILE A 48 17.39 28.80 17.17
C ILE A 48 15.96 28.94 17.72
N VAL A 49 14.97 28.58 16.91
CA VAL A 49 13.58 28.48 17.35
C VAL A 49 13.39 27.03 17.77
N SER A 50 13.17 26.79 19.06
CA SER A 50 12.67 25.51 19.51
C SER A 50 11.31 25.30 18.86
N VAL A 51 11.19 24.28 18.02
CA VAL A 51 9.88 23.80 17.57
C VAL A 51 9.17 23.28 18.82
N MET A 52 8.06 23.89 19.21
CA MET A 52 7.22 23.32 20.25
C MET A 52 6.63 22.02 19.72
N ALA A 53 6.65 20.96 20.52
CA ALA A 53 5.92 19.75 20.20
C ALA A 53 4.45 20.09 19.90
N PRO A 54 3.80 19.43 18.93
CA PRO A 54 2.39 19.68 18.62
C PRO A 54 1.54 19.58 19.89
N GLN A 55 0.63 20.54 20.09
CA GLN A 55 -0.36 20.40 21.14
C GLN A 55 -1.24 19.19 20.80
N GLN A 56 -1.22 18.18 21.67
CA GLN A 56 -2.13 17.03 21.55
C GLN A 56 -3.56 17.56 21.51
N THR A 57 -4.23 17.35 20.38
CA THR A 57 -5.65 17.68 20.24
C THR A 57 -6.44 16.76 21.17
N GLN A 58 -7.22 17.35 22.08
CA GLN A 58 -8.07 16.58 22.98
C GLN A 58 -9.12 15.82 22.16
N ARG A 59 -8.91 14.51 22.00
CA ARG A 59 -9.83 13.60 21.31
C ARG A 59 -11.00 13.32 22.24
N ASN A 60 -12.19 13.80 21.90
CA ASN A 60 -13.40 13.45 22.63
C ASN A 60 -13.74 11.96 22.42
N PRO A 61 -14.00 11.17 23.48
CA PRO A 61 -14.44 9.78 23.32
C PRO A 61 -15.73 9.67 22.51
N SER A 62 -15.81 8.62 21.68
CA SER A 62 -17.00 8.29 20.88
C SER A 62 -18.21 7.89 21.73
N THR A 63 -19.41 7.88 21.13
CA THR A 63 -20.72 7.95 21.83
C THR A 63 -21.13 6.75 22.70
N THR A 64 -20.24 5.80 22.97
CA THR A 64 -20.39 4.84 24.07
C THR A 64 -20.48 5.60 25.39
N GLY A 65 -21.69 5.68 25.97
CA GLY A 65 -21.96 6.38 27.23
C GLY A 65 -21.27 5.73 28.44
N SER A 66 -21.70 6.07 29.66
CA SER A 66 -21.09 5.61 30.93
C SER A 66 -21.05 4.07 31.09
N VAL A 67 -20.02 3.43 30.55
CA VAL A 67 -19.76 1.99 30.60
C VAL A 67 -19.10 1.58 31.93
N LYS A 68 -19.33 0.34 32.37
CA LYS A 68 -18.71 -0.21 33.59
C LYS A 68 -17.25 -0.62 33.39
N ASN A 69 -16.83 -0.84 32.14
CA ASN A 69 -15.46 -1.16 31.77
C ASN A 69 -15.02 -0.22 30.63
N ALA A 70 -13.86 0.41 30.81
CA ALA A 70 -13.19 1.17 29.76
C ALA A 70 -12.67 0.24 28.66
N MET A 71 -12.87 0.62 27.39
CA MET A 71 -12.62 -0.20 26.20
C MET A 71 -11.58 0.42 25.27
N THR A 72 -10.78 -0.44 24.64
CA THR A 72 -9.87 -0.13 23.52
C THR A 72 -10.64 0.17 22.24
N MET A 73 -9.97 0.75 21.22
CA MET A 73 -10.57 1.01 19.91
C MET A 73 -11.23 -0.25 19.32
N THR A 74 -10.48 -1.36 19.26
CA THR A 74 -11.00 -2.64 18.72
C THR A 74 -12.23 -3.15 19.47
N GLU A 75 -12.25 -3.03 20.80
CA GLU A 75 -13.43 -3.41 21.60
C GLU A 75 -14.64 -2.50 21.31
N LYS A 76 -14.45 -1.18 21.19
CA LYS A 76 -15.54 -0.24 20.84
C LYS A 76 -16.09 -0.45 19.42
N ILE A 77 -15.24 -0.73 18.44
CA ILE A 77 -15.66 -1.06 17.07
C ILE A 77 -16.55 -2.30 17.07
N LEU A 78 -16.10 -3.38 17.72
CA LEU A 78 -16.84 -4.63 17.81
C LEU A 78 -18.10 -4.48 18.69
N ALA A 79 -18.09 -3.59 19.70
CA ALA A 79 -19.25 -3.30 20.54
C ALA A 79 -20.38 -2.65 19.72
N ARG A 80 -20.10 -1.56 18.99
CA ARG A 80 -21.06 -0.96 18.04
C ARG A 80 -21.54 -2.00 17.03
N ALA A 81 -20.60 -2.67 16.36
CA ALA A 81 -20.93 -3.58 15.26
C ALA A 81 -21.67 -4.85 15.72
N SER A 82 -21.63 -5.21 17.01
CA SER A 82 -22.44 -6.29 17.61
C SER A 82 -23.65 -5.80 18.41
N GLU A 83 -24.00 -4.52 18.30
CA GLU A 83 -25.16 -3.89 18.98
C GLU A 83 -25.10 -4.03 20.52
N LYS A 84 -23.89 -4.09 21.09
CA LYS A 84 -23.62 -4.26 22.52
C LYS A 84 -23.03 -2.99 23.16
N PRO A 85 -23.40 -2.65 24.41
CA PRO A 85 -22.91 -1.44 25.07
C PRO A 85 -21.47 -1.54 25.59
N GLN A 86 -20.96 -2.76 25.80
CA GLN A 86 -19.58 -3.05 26.24
C GLN A 86 -19.17 -4.45 25.82
N LEU A 87 -17.86 -4.68 25.68
CA LEU A 87 -17.23 -5.98 25.42
C LEU A 87 -15.95 -6.14 26.25
N VAL A 88 -15.47 -7.39 26.38
CA VAL A 88 -14.15 -7.71 26.93
C VAL A 88 -13.42 -8.75 26.07
N PRO A 89 -12.08 -8.88 26.16
CA PRO A 89 -11.33 -9.84 25.35
C PRO A 89 -11.76 -11.28 25.65
N GLY A 90 -11.93 -12.09 24.60
CA GLY A 90 -12.43 -13.46 24.69
C GLY A 90 -13.94 -13.62 24.50
N ASP A 91 -14.73 -12.55 24.58
CA ASP A 91 -16.15 -12.55 24.19
C ASP A 91 -16.30 -13.05 22.74
N ASN A 92 -17.35 -13.82 22.47
CA ASN A 92 -17.73 -14.20 21.11
C ASN A 92 -18.99 -13.42 20.73
N VAL A 93 -18.97 -12.74 19.58
CA VAL A 93 -19.98 -11.79 19.14
C VAL A 93 -20.35 -11.99 17.69
N TRP A 94 -21.65 -11.94 17.39
CA TRP A 94 -22.13 -11.71 16.04
C TRP A 94 -21.95 -10.24 15.69
N VAL A 95 -21.21 -9.98 14.62
CA VAL A 95 -20.75 -8.66 14.22
C VAL A 95 -21.33 -8.36 12.84
N ASN A 96 -22.02 -7.23 12.70
CA ASN A 96 -22.42 -6.65 11.42
C ASN A 96 -21.17 -6.23 10.63
N VAL A 97 -21.14 -6.57 9.35
CA VAL A 97 -20.03 -6.23 8.45
C VAL A 97 -20.39 -4.95 7.69
N ASP A 98 -19.49 -3.97 7.73
CA ASP A 98 -19.69 -2.68 7.07
C ASP A 98 -19.21 -2.71 5.62
N VAL A 99 -18.12 -3.44 5.32
CA VAL A 99 -17.64 -3.75 3.96
C VAL A 99 -17.05 -5.16 3.91
N LEU A 100 -17.38 -5.93 2.85
CA LEU A 100 -16.65 -7.16 2.46
C LEU A 100 -15.91 -6.91 1.13
N MET A 101 -14.60 -7.06 1.14
CA MET A 101 -13.77 -7.04 -0.08
C MET A 101 -13.42 -8.45 -0.57
N THR A 102 -13.43 -8.69 -1.88
CA THR A 102 -12.80 -9.87 -2.46
C THR A 102 -12.12 -9.61 -3.81
N HIS A 103 -11.17 -10.47 -4.15
CA HIS A 103 -10.30 -10.37 -5.32
C HIS A 103 -10.32 -11.67 -6.16
N ASP A 104 -9.54 -11.71 -7.25
CA ASP A 104 -9.54 -12.75 -8.28
C ASP A 104 -9.08 -14.14 -7.80
N VAL A 105 -8.27 -14.23 -6.73
CA VAL A 105 -7.82 -15.53 -6.21
C VAL A 105 -8.91 -16.21 -5.37
N CYS A 106 -9.55 -15.45 -4.47
CA CYS A 106 -10.40 -16.00 -3.41
C CYS A 106 -11.92 -15.83 -3.67
N GLY A 107 -12.31 -14.86 -4.49
CA GLY A 107 -13.72 -14.57 -4.79
C GLY A 107 -14.48 -15.73 -5.42
N PRO A 108 -13.96 -16.43 -6.45
CA PRO A 108 -14.65 -17.60 -7.03
C PRO A 108 -14.96 -18.71 -6.01
N GLY A 109 -14.06 -18.93 -5.03
CA GLY A 109 -14.31 -19.88 -3.94
C GLY A 109 -15.39 -19.40 -2.98
N SER A 110 -15.36 -18.12 -2.61
CA SER A 110 -16.34 -17.49 -1.71
C SER A 110 -17.75 -17.46 -2.34
N ILE A 111 -17.84 -17.12 -3.64
CA ILE A 111 -19.06 -17.17 -4.45
C ILE A 111 -19.59 -18.60 -4.54
N GLY A 112 -18.72 -19.58 -4.79
CA GLY A 112 -19.10 -20.99 -4.86
C GLY A 112 -19.72 -21.51 -3.56
N ILE A 113 -19.17 -21.11 -2.40
CA ILE A 113 -19.73 -21.46 -1.08
C ILE A 113 -21.05 -20.73 -0.85
N PHE A 114 -21.13 -19.42 -1.10
CA PHE A 114 -22.38 -18.66 -1.01
C PHE A 114 -23.52 -19.31 -1.82
N LYS A 115 -23.27 -19.63 -3.09
CA LYS A 115 -24.25 -20.28 -3.97
C LYS A 115 -24.57 -21.74 -3.58
N LYS A 116 -23.70 -22.41 -2.82
CA LYS A 116 -23.94 -23.76 -2.26
C LYS A 116 -24.84 -23.70 -1.03
N GLU A 117 -24.51 -22.87 -0.03
CA GLU A 117 -25.22 -22.89 1.25
C GLU A 117 -26.51 -22.06 1.24
N PHE A 118 -26.56 -20.94 0.51
CA PHE A 118 -27.75 -20.08 0.40
C PHE A 118 -28.58 -20.37 -0.87
N GLY A 119 -28.02 -21.14 -1.82
CA GLY A 119 -28.68 -21.59 -3.04
C GLY A 119 -28.40 -20.73 -4.27
N LYS A 120 -28.60 -21.32 -5.46
CA LYS A 120 -28.20 -20.73 -6.75
C LYS A 120 -28.79 -19.35 -7.03
N ASN A 121 -30.02 -19.09 -6.59
CA ASN A 121 -30.75 -17.84 -6.85
C ASN A 121 -30.63 -16.83 -5.70
N ALA A 122 -29.85 -17.13 -4.66
CA ALA A 122 -29.64 -16.23 -3.52
C ALA A 122 -29.08 -14.87 -3.96
N LYS A 123 -29.48 -13.82 -3.24
CA LYS A 123 -28.92 -12.47 -3.36
C LYS A 123 -28.02 -12.15 -2.17
N VAL A 124 -26.96 -11.39 -2.43
CA VAL A 124 -26.06 -10.89 -1.39
C VAL A 124 -26.82 -10.01 -0.40
N TRP A 125 -26.36 -9.96 0.85
CA TRP A 125 -27.04 -9.20 1.91
C TRP A 125 -27.18 -7.70 1.57
N ASP A 126 -26.15 -7.13 0.94
CA ASP A 126 -26.10 -5.75 0.49
C ASP A 126 -25.15 -5.63 -0.72
N ARG A 127 -25.68 -5.23 -1.88
CA ARG A 127 -24.92 -5.08 -3.13
C ARG A 127 -23.93 -3.91 -3.14
N GLU A 128 -24.04 -3.01 -2.16
CA GLU A 128 -23.25 -1.78 -2.03
C GLU A 128 -22.22 -1.87 -0.88
N LYS A 129 -22.29 -2.90 -0.03
CA LYS A 129 -21.24 -3.27 0.93
C LYS A 129 -20.31 -4.39 0.46
N VAL A 130 -20.56 -4.95 -0.72
CA VAL A 130 -19.63 -5.86 -1.42
C VAL A 130 -18.73 -5.07 -2.37
N VAL A 131 -17.42 -5.21 -2.22
CA VAL A 131 -16.40 -4.60 -3.08
C VAL A 131 -15.57 -5.69 -3.76
N ILE A 132 -15.41 -5.61 -5.08
CA ILE A 132 -14.68 -6.62 -5.86
C ILE A 132 -13.56 -5.95 -6.67
N ILE A 133 -12.31 -6.35 -6.40
CA ILE A 133 -11.11 -5.78 -7.02
C ILE A 133 -10.21 -6.92 -7.51
N PRO A 134 -10.17 -7.22 -8.82
CA PRO A 134 -9.15 -8.08 -9.42
C PRO A 134 -7.79 -7.36 -9.45
N ASP A 135 -6.74 -7.93 -8.86
CA ASP A 135 -5.42 -7.27 -8.73
C ASP A 135 -4.21 -8.23 -8.63
N HIS A 136 -4.44 -9.53 -8.45
CA HIS A 136 -3.38 -10.51 -8.22
C HIS A 136 -2.85 -11.12 -9.52
N TYR A 137 -3.69 -11.83 -10.28
CA TYR A 137 -3.30 -12.62 -11.44
C TYR A 137 -3.99 -12.17 -12.73
N ILE A 138 -3.98 -10.86 -12.98
CA ILE A 138 -4.74 -10.25 -14.08
C ILE A 138 -3.92 -9.95 -15.34
N PHE A 139 -2.59 -9.78 -15.20
CA PHE A 139 -1.65 -9.55 -16.30
C PHE A 139 -0.85 -10.82 -16.59
N THR A 140 -1.57 -11.87 -17.04
CA THR A 140 -1.00 -13.20 -17.32
C THR A 140 -1.78 -13.89 -18.44
N LYS A 141 -1.12 -14.80 -19.15
CA LYS A 141 -1.72 -15.70 -20.15
C LYS A 141 -2.28 -16.99 -19.53
N ASP A 142 -2.19 -17.19 -18.21
CA ASP A 142 -2.77 -18.36 -17.54
C ASP A 142 -4.30 -18.37 -17.61
N GLU A 143 -4.87 -19.35 -18.30
CA GLU A 143 -6.30 -19.49 -18.53
C GLU A 143 -7.12 -19.65 -17.23
N ARG A 144 -6.52 -20.22 -16.17
CA ARG A 144 -7.21 -20.50 -14.90
C ARG A 144 -7.35 -19.22 -14.08
N ALA A 145 -6.31 -18.39 -14.08
CA ALA A 145 -6.33 -17.05 -13.52
C ALA A 145 -7.31 -16.13 -14.29
N ASN A 146 -7.25 -16.14 -15.62
CA ASN A 146 -8.15 -15.36 -16.48
C ASN A 146 -9.64 -15.72 -16.21
N ARG A 147 -9.98 -17.01 -16.21
CA ARG A 147 -11.31 -17.53 -15.89
C ARG A 147 -11.83 -17.09 -14.52
N ASN A 148 -10.97 -16.93 -13.52
CA ASN A 148 -11.41 -16.48 -12.19
C ASN A 148 -12.01 -15.06 -12.23
N VAL A 149 -11.41 -14.15 -13.00
CA VAL A 149 -11.94 -12.78 -13.19
C VAL A 149 -13.27 -12.82 -13.94
N ASP A 150 -13.45 -13.76 -14.86
CA ASP A 150 -14.69 -13.92 -15.61
C ASP A 150 -15.83 -14.43 -14.69
N ILE A 151 -15.54 -15.33 -13.74
CA ILE A 151 -16.47 -15.74 -12.67
C ILE A 151 -16.87 -14.55 -11.78
N LEU A 152 -15.93 -13.66 -11.43
CA LEU A 152 -16.25 -12.43 -10.70
C LEU A 152 -17.21 -11.55 -11.49
N ARG A 153 -16.91 -11.32 -12.78
CA ARG A 153 -17.68 -10.46 -13.67
C ARG A 153 -19.11 -10.95 -13.86
N ASP A 154 -19.32 -12.26 -13.97
CA ASP A 154 -20.66 -12.83 -14.09
C ASP A 154 -21.45 -12.77 -12.77
N PHE A 155 -20.79 -12.99 -11.62
CA PHE A 155 -21.41 -12.78 -10.31
C PHE A 155 -21.80 -11.30 -10.09
N VAL A 156 -20.93 -10.36 -10.48
CA VAL A 156 -21.21 -8.91 -10.40
C VAL A 156 -22.46 -8.53 -11.19
N LYS A 157 -22.60 -9.02 -12.44
CA LYS A 157 -23.80 -8.80 -13.26
C LYS A 157 -25.04 -9.44 -12.63
N GLU A 158 -24.94 -10.69 -12.17
CA GLU A 158 -26.07 -11.46 -11.65
C GLU A 158 -26.58 -10.91 -10.31
N GLN A 159 -25.70 -10.35 -9.48
CA GLN A 159 -26.02 -9.74 -8.20
C GLN A 159 -26.23 -8.21 -8.27
N ASN A 160 -25.89 -7.59 -9.40
CA ASN A 160 -25.85 -6.12 -9.57
C ASN A 160 -24.98 -5.46 -8.48
N ILE A 161 -23.75 -5.95 -8.29
CA ILE A 161 -22.78 -5.37 -7.32
C ILE A 161 -22.36 -3.98 -7.80
N LYS A 162 -22.40 -3.00 -6.89
CA LYS A 162 -22.11 -1.59 -7.23
C LYS A 162 -20.61 -1.30 -7.40
N TYR A 163 -19.76 -1.94 -6.59
CA TYR A 163 -18.33 -1.63 -6.52
C TYR A 163 -17.51 -2.79 -7.12
N PHE A 164 -17.33 -2.77 -8.44
CA PHE A 164 -16.48 -3.70 -9.17
C PHE A 164 -15.47 -2.94 -10.02
N TYR A 165 -14.19 -3.18 -9.78
CA TYR A 165 -13.08 -2.42 -10.33
C TYR A 165 -12.35 -3.24 -11.41
N ASP A 166 -13.06 -3.50 -12.51
CA ASP A 166 -12.72 -4.52 -13.50
C ASP A 166 -11.52 -4.18 -14.39
N ILE A 167 -10.85 -5.24 -14.86
CA ILE A 167 -9.82 -5.24 -15.89
C ILE A 167 -10.39 -5.98 -17.11
N THR A 168 -11.08 -5.23 -17.96
CA THR A 168 -11.77 -5.71 -19.16
C THR A 168 -10.80 -6.06 -20.29
N ASP A 169 -9.84 -5.18 -20.59
CA ASP A 169 -8.68 -5.46 -21.42
C ASP A 169 -7.48 -5.77 -20.52
N ARG A 170 -6.94 -6.98 -20.62
CA ARG A 170 -5.80 -7.45 -19.80
C ARG A 170 -4.45 -7.21 -20.48
N SER A 171 -4.42 -6.61 -21.67
CA SER A 171 -3.21 -6.29 -22.43
C SER A 171 -2.64 -4.90 -22.16
N ASP A 172 -3.51 -3.90 -21.93
CA ASP A 172 -3.12 -2.58 -21.42
C ASP A 172 -4.07 -2.13 -20.30
N PHE A 173 -3.54 -1.83 -19.13
CA PHE A 173 -4.32 -1.33 -18.01
C PHE A 173 -4.91 0.06 -18.28
N LYS A 174 -4.28 0.87 -19.14
CA LYS A 174 -4.63 2.29 -19.37
C LYS A 174 -5.96 2.49 -20.07
N VAL A 175 -6.47 1.48 -20.79
CA VAL A 175 -7.80 1.53 -21.43
C VAL A 175 -8.94 1.14 -20.48
N ASN A 176 -8.64 0.79 -19.23
CA ASN A 176 -9.60 0.35 -18.22
C ASN A 176 -9.76 1.44 -17.13
N PRO A 177 -10.69 2.42 -17.26
CA PRO A 177 -10.84 3.48 -16.25
C PRO A 177 -11.30 2.96 -14.88
N ASP A 178 -12.00 1.82 -14.86
CA ASP A 178 -12.53 1.21 -13.63
C ASP A 178 -11.49 0.35 -12.88
N TYR A 179 -10.42 -0.09 -13.54
CA TYR A 179 -9.36 -0.85 -12.86
C TYR A 179 -8.59 0.05 -11.87
N LYS A 180 -8.42 -0.38 -10.62
CA LYS A 180 -7.75 0.46 -9.60
C LYS A 180 -6.36 -0.02 -9.19
N GLY A 181 -6.07 -1.32 -9.26
CA GLY A 181 -4.81 -1.88 -8.75
C GLY A 181 -4.96 -2.55 -7.38
N VAL A 182 -3.84 -2.64 -6.66
CA VAL A 182 -3.69 -3.40 -5.40
C VAL A 182 -4.84 -3.10 -4.45
N CYS A 183 -5.60 -4.13 -4.12
CA CYS A 183 -6.92 -4.03 -3.48
C CYS A 183 -6.92 -3.16 -2.21
N HIS A 184 -5.93 -3.30 -1.33
CA HIS A 184 -5.84 -2.51 -0.08
C HIS A 184 -5.52 -1.03 -0.27
N VAL A 185 -4.89 -0.65 -1.38
CA VAL A 185 -4.61 0.75 -1.73
C VAL A 185 -5.80 1.34 -2.52
N ALA A 186 -6.43 0.54 -3.38
CA ALA A 186 -7.68 0.89 -4.05
C ALA A 186 -8.83 1.13 -3.06
N LEU A 187 -9.02 0.28 -2.04
CA LEU A 187 -10.01 0.48 -0.98
C LEU A 187 -9.87 1.85 -0.27
N ALA A 188 -8.62 2.27 -0.02
CA ALA A 188 -8.32 3.56 0.58
C ALA A 188 -8.58 4.72 -0.39
N GLN A 189 -8.10 4.63 -1.63
CA GLN A 189 -8.23 5.68 -2.64
C GLN A 189 -9.69 5.90 -3.08
N GLU A 190 -10.54 4.87 -3.04
CA GLU A 190 -11.94 4.89 -3.48
C GLU A 190 -12.95 5.03 -2.31
N GLY A 191 -12.51 5.40 -1.10
CA GLY A 191 -13.40 5.79 -0.01
C GLY A 191 -14.09 4.65 0.77
N HIS A 192 -13.56 3.43 0.69
CA HIS A 192 -14.07 2.25 1.42
C HIS A 192 -13.49 2.11 2.83
N CYS A 193 -12.34 2.72 3.10
CA CYS A 193 -11.72 2.70 4.43
C CYS A 193 -12.26 3.83 5.32
N ARG A 194 -13.41 3.63 5.97
CA ARG A 194 -14.10 4.65 6.78
C ARG A 194 -13.96 4.40 8.29
N PRO A 195 -13.57 5.39 9.11
CA PRO A 195 -13.37 5.27 10.56
C PRO A 195 -14.45 4.52 11.34
N GLY A 196 -14.01 3.70 12.29
CA GLY A 196 -14.87 2.92 13.17
C GLY A 196 -15.47 1.67 12.54
N GLU A 197 -15.57 1.56 11.22
CA GLU A 197 -16.23 0.43 10.56
C GLU A 197 -15.54 -0.94 10.74
N VAL A 198 -16.31 -2.01 10.49
CA VAL A 198 -15.80 -3.39 10.33
C VAL A 198 -15.62 -3.72 8.85
N LEU A 199 -14.36 -3.80 8.40
CA LEU A 199 -13.99 -4.14 7.02
C LEU A 199 -13.34 -5.53 6.97
N LEU A 200 -13.98 -6.47 6.31
CA LEU A 200 -13.46 -7.83 6.13
C LEU A 200 -13.04 -8.06 4.69
N GLY A 201 -12.10 -8.98 4.47
CA GLY A 201 -11.62 -9.27 3.12
C GLY A 201 -11.06 -10.67 2.98
N THR A 202 -11.03 -11.17 1.75
CA THR A 202 -10.54 -12.53 1.43
C THR A 202 -9.02 -12.60 1.23
N ASP A 203 -8.29 -11.54 1.57
CA ASP A 203 -6.82 -11.52 1.66
C ASP A 203 -6.32 -11.26 3.09
N SER A 204 -5.13 -11.79 3.39
CA SER A 204 -4.46 -11.65 4.69
C SER A 204 -4.13 -10.20 5.08
N HIS A 205 -3.85 -9.32 4.11
CA HIS A 205 -3.39 -7.94 4.37
C HIS A 205 -4.52 -6.92 4.50
N THR A 206 -5.79 -7.35 4.56
CA THR A 206 -6.95 -6.47 4.81
C THR A 206 -6.78 -5.62 6.09
N CYS A 207 -5.98 -6.07 7.06
CA CYS A 207 -5.59 -5.30 8.24
C CYS A 207 -4.96 -3.93 7.94
N ASN A 208 -4.46 -3.71 6.71
CA ASN A 208 -4.06 -2.41 6.16
C ASN A 208 -5.08 -1.29 6.42
N ALA A 209 -6.38 -1.58 6.34
CA ALA A 209 -7.44 -0.60 6.55
C ALA A 209 -7.55 -0.13 8.02
N GLY A 210 -6.90 -0.83 8.97
CA GLY A 210 -6.71 -0.38 10.35
C GLY A 210 -6.02 0.97 10.50
N ALA A 211 -5.27 1.41 9.47
CA ALA A 211 -4.70 2.75 9.39
C ALA A 211 -5.74 3.89 9.47
N PHE A 212 -7.01 3.58 9.14
CA PHE A 212 -8.15 4.48 9.16
C PHE A 212 -8.97 4.35 10.45
N GLY A 213 -8.50 3.62 11.46
CA GLY A 213 -9.24 3.35 12.69
C GLY A 213 -10.42 2.39 12.49
N GLN A 214 -10.31 1.43 11.56
CA GLN A 214 -11.27 0.35 11.34
C GLN A 214 -10.84 -0.94 12.05
N PHE A 215 -11.80 -1.79 12.42
CA PHE A 215 -11.48 -3.20 12.67
C PHE A 215 -11.40 -3.90 11.32
N ALA A 216 -10.17 -4.18 10.87
CA ALA A 216 -9.92 -4.75 9.56
C ALA A 216 -9.16 -6.08 9.64
N SER A 217 -9.69 -7.12 9.00
CA SER A 217 -9.16 -8.49 9.10
C SER A 217 -9.36 -9.29 7.81
N GLY A 218 -8.35 -10.07 7.44
CA GLY A 218 -8.54 -11.19 6.51
C GLY A 218 -9.44 -12.28 7.10
N ILE A 219 -10.23 -12.94 6.24
CA ILE A 219 -11.12 -14.06 6.57
C ILE A 219 -11.06 -15.14 5.46
N GLY A 220 -11.52 -16.36 5.75
CA GLY A 220 -11.52 -17.46 4.79
C GLY A 220 -12.67 -17.41 3.78
N ASN A 221 -12.57 -18.16 2.69
CA ASN A 221 -13.63 -18.24 1.67
C ASN A 221 -14.98 -18.70 2.25
N THR A 222 -14.98 -19.55 3.28
CA THR A 222 -16.19 -19.99 3.99
C THR A 222 -16.84 -18.86 4.77
N ASP A 223 -16.02 -18.09 5.51
CA ASP A 223 -16.48 -16.92 6.25
C ASP A 223 -17.03 -15.85 5.29
N ALA A 224 -16.33 -15.58 4.19
CA ALA A 224 -16.77 -14.64 3.16
C ALA A 224 -18.05 -15.11 2.45
N GLY A 225 -18.18 -16.41 2.18
CA GLY A 225 -19.42 -17.02 1.68
C GLY A 225 -20.61 -16.88 2.63
N PHE A 226 -20.36 -16.93 3.95
CA PHE A 226 -21.36 -16.69 4.99
C PHE A 226 -21.72 -15.20 5.13
N VAL A 227 -20.73 -14.30 5.09
CA VAL A 227 -20.95 -12.84 5.09
C VAL A 227 -21.75 -12.43 3.86
N LEU A 228 -21.41 -12.94 2.67
CA LEU A 228 -22.17 -12.69 1.43
C LEU A 228 -23.68 -12.95 1.59
N GLY A 229 -24.07 -14.00 2.33
CA GLY A 229 -25.48 -14.33 2.56
C GLY A 229 -26.15 -13.71 3.79
N THR A 230 -25.41 -13.08 4.71
CA THR A 230 -25.96 -12.66 6.03
C THR A 230 -25.59 -11.24 6.48
N GLY A 231 -24.54 -10.64 5.92
CA GLY A 231 -23.97 -9.39 6.41
C GLY A 231 -23.36 -9.47 7.81
N LYS A 232 -23.18 -10.67 8.36
CA LYS A 232 -22.70 -10.90 9.73
C LYS A 232 -21.59 -11.94 9.77
N ILE A 233 -20.78 -11.92 10.82
CA ILE A 233 -19.78 -12.95 11.14
C ILE A 233 -19.70 -13.17 12.65
N LEU A 234 -19.31 -14.37 13.10
CA LEU A 234 -18.98 -14.61 14.50
C LEU A 234 -17.49 -14.31 14.72
N LEU A 235 -17.19 -13.31 15.55
CA LEU A 235 -15.82 -12.95 15.91
C LEU A 235 -15.59 -13.12 17.42
N LYS A 236 -14.37 -13.53 17.76
CA LYS A 236 -13.86 -13.42 19.14
C LYS A 236 -13.16 -12.08 19.30
N VAL A 237 -13.50 -11.34 20.35
CA VAL A 237 -12.87 -10.06 20.70
C VAL A 237 -11.39 -10.32 21.06
N PRO A 238 -10.42 -9.78 20.32
CA PRO A 238 -9.02 -9.99 20.61
C PRO A 238 -8.55 -9.06 21.75
N PRO A 239 -7.63 -9.50 22.63
CA PRO A 239 -6.92 -8.60 23.51
C PRO A 239 -5.96 -7.70 22.71
N THR A 240 -5.76 -6.46 23.15
CA THR A 240 -4.95 -5.46 22.42
C THR A 240 -3.54 -5.36 22.99
N LEU A 241 -2.53 -5.45 22.12
CA LEU A 241 -1.16 -5.00 22.38
C LEU A 241 -1.05 -3.53 21.95
N ARG A 242 -0.50 -2.66 22.79
CA ARG A 242 -0.26 -1.25 22.45
C ARG A 242 1.21 -1.02 22.12
N PHE A 243 1.46 -0.26 21.06
CA PHE A 243 2.78 0.14 20.59
C PHE A 243 2.85 1.67 20.60
N VAL A 244 3.51 2.22 21.61
CA VAL A 244 3.74 3.66 21.75
C VAL A 244 5.06 4.00 21.05
N MET A 245 5.00 4.85 20.04
CA MET A 245 6.14 5.29 19.24
C MET A 245 6.25 6.80 19.36
N ASP A 246 7.22 7.25 20.15
CA ASP A 246 7.45 8.66 20.47
C ASP A 246 8.82 9.12 19.97
N GLY A 247 8.95 10.44 19.79
CA GLY A 247 10.14 11.09 19.25
C GLY A 247 9.99 11.54 17.80
N GLU A 248 10.94 12.37 17.37
CA GLU A 248 11.09 12.84 15.99
C GLU A 248 11.63 11.69 15.12
N MET A 249 10.98 11.40 13.98
CA MET A 249 11.45 10.37 13.06
C MET A 249 12.63 10.89 12.25
N PRO A 250 13.81 10.24 12.28
CA PRO A 250 14.94 10.66 11.46
C PRO A 250 14.64 10.57 9.96
N ASP A 251 15.13 11.53 9.17
CA ASP A 251 14.95 11.66 7.70
C ASP A 251 15.41 10.48 6.83
N TYR A 252 15.96 9.43 7.46
CA TYR A 252 16.45 8.19 6.88
C TYR A 252 15.59 6.95 7.20
N LEU A 253 14.52 7.08 8.00
CA LEU A 253 13.55 6.02 8.27
C LEU A 253 12.24 6.25 7.52
N LEU A 254 11.47 5.17 7.32
CA LEU A 254 10.08 5.19 6.89
C LEU A 254 9.26 4.25 7.79
N ALA A 255 7.92 4.26 7.72
CA ALA A 255 7.10 3.36 8.55
C ALA A 255 7.39 1.86 8.32
N LYS A 256 8.00 1.51 7.19
CA LYS A 256 8.53 0.17 6.92
C LYS A 256 9.62 -0.25 7.91
N ASP A 257 10.55 0.64 8.26
CA ASP A 257 11.57 0.37 9.28
C ASP A 257 10.92 0.25 10.67
N LEU A 258 9.93 1.10 10.98
CA LEU A 258 9.19 1.06 12.25
C LEU A 258 8.47 -0.29 12.48
N ILE A 259 7.78 -0.83 11.46
CA ILE A 259 7.06 -2.10 11.61
C ILE A 259 8.00 -3.31 11.57
N LEU A 260 9.12 -3.26 10.83
CA LEU A 260 10.17 -4.28 10.90
C LEU A 260 10.87 -4.30 12.28
N GLN A 261 11.03 -3.14 12.93
CA GLN A 261 11.54 -3.08 14.30
C GLN A 261 10.61 -3.83 15.25
N ILE A 262 9.29 -3.59 15.15
CA ILE A 262 8.29 -4.24 16.00
C ILE A 262 8.23 -5.75 15.73
N ILE A 263 8.12 -6.18 14.46
CA ILE A 263 8.02 -7.61 14.11
C ILE A 263 9.27 -8.39 14.55
N GLY A 264 10.48 -7.81 14.40
CA GLY A 264 11.72 -8.40 14.89
C GLY A 264 11.86 -8.42 16.42
N GLU A 265 11.02 -7.71 17.16
CA GLU A 265 11.00 -7.69 18.63
C GLU A 265 9.99 -8.70 19.20
N ILE A 266 8.83 -8.87 18.53
CA ILE A 266 7.75 -9.74 19.00
C ILE A 266 7.64 -11.10 18.28
N SER A 267 8.43 -11.33 17.22
CA SER A 267 8.36 -12.47 16.29
C SER A 267 7.10 -12.54 15.42
N VAL A 268 7.11 -13.43 14.41
CA VAL A 268 5.93 -13.73 13.57
C VAL A 268 4.71 -14.28 14.32
N ALA A 269 4.85 -14.61 15.62
CA ALA A 269 3.77 -15.13 16.47
C ALA A 269 3.39 -14.20 17.65
N GLY A 270 4.07 -13.06 17.83
CA GLY A 270 3.88 -12.20 19.01
C GLY A 270 2.46 -11.68 19.16
N ALA A 271 1.86 -11.25 18.06
CA ALA A 271 0.49 -10.73 18.00
C ALA A 271 -0.57 -11.81 17.68
N THR A 272 -0.23 -13.11 17.66
CA THR A 272 -1.22 -14.18 17.36
C THR A 272 -2.46 -14.09 18.25
N TYR A 273 -3.62 -13.96 17.60
CA TYR A 273 -4.96 -13.70 18.16
C TYR A 273 -5.16 -12.34 18.88
N LYS A 274 -4.29 -11.35 18.66
CA LYS A 274 -4.31 -10.05 19.34
C LYS A 274 -4.55 -8.91 18.35
N SER A 275 -5.03 -7.78 18.85
CA SER A 275 -5.06 -6.51 18.13
C SER A 275 -3.73 -5.76 18.34
N MET A 276 -3.29 -4.95 17.38
CA MET A 276 -2.12 -4.08 17.51
C MET A 276 -2.55 -2.60 17.39
N GLU A 277 -2.51 -1.87 18.50
CA GLU A 277 -2.88 -0.45 18.57
C GLU A 277 -1.61 0.42 18.57
N PHE A 278 -1.42 1.21 17.51
CA PHE A 278 -0.25 2.09 17.34
C PHE A 278 -0.59 3.52 17.75
N VAL A 279 0.19 4.10 18.65
CA VAL A 279 -0.02 5.45 19.24
C VAL A 279 1.32 6.16 19.47
N GLY A 280 1.29 7.44 19.86
CA GLY A 280 2.49 8.22 20.19
C GLY A 280 2.82 9.28 19.15
N SER A 281 3.72 10.21 19.51
CA SER A 281 3.99 11.42 18.73
C SER A 281 4.48 11.13 17.31
N THR A 282 5.22 10.03 17.12
CA THR A 282 5.67 9.63 15.79
C THR A 282 4.48 9.20 14.93
N VAL A 283 3.58 8.35 15.44
CA VAL A 283 2.41 7.84 14.70
C VAL A 283 1.48 8.97 14.25
N GLU A 284 1.32 10.00 15.09
CA GLU A 284 0.55 11.20 14.77
C GLU A 284 1.20 12.03 13.65
N SER A 285 2.53 12.03 13.54
CA SER A 285 3.26 12.68 12.44
C SER A 285 3.25 11.91 11.11
N LEU A 286 3.00 10.60 11.13
CA LEU A 286 2.99 9.76 9.92
C LEU A 286 1.86 10.13 8.96
N THR A 287 2.12 10.02 7.66
CA THR A 287 1.13 10.14 6.59
C THR A 287 0.14 8.96 6.60
N MET A 288 -0.94 9.04 5.82
CA MET A 288 -1.81 7.88 5.64
C MET A 288 -1.12 6.72 4.91
N GLU A 289 -0.18 6.99 3.99
CA GLU A 289 0.55 5.94 3.29
C GLU A 289 1.56 5.23 4.22
N ASP A 290 2.22 5.96 5.12
CA ASP A 290 3.02 5.37 6.20
C ASP A 290 2.16 4.55 7.18
N ARG A 291 1.03 5.09 7.64
CA ARG A 291 0.08 4.38 8.54
C ARG A 291 -0.46 3.09 7.90
N MET A 292 -0.76 3.12 6.60
CA MET A 292 -1.12 1.91 5.83
C MET A 292 0.02 0.89 5.87
N THR A 293 1.28 1.32 5.73
CA THR A 293 2.45 0.44 5.79
C THR A 293 2.60 -0.24 7.17
N LEU A 294 2.37 0.49 8.27
CA LEU A 294 2.30 -0.11 9.62
C LEU A 294 1.20 -1.19 9.71
N CYS A 295 -0.05 -0.82 9.41
CA CYS A 295 -1.20 -1.71 9.61
C CYS A 295 -1.23 -2.89 8.62
N ASN A 296 -0.60 -2.77 7.46
CA ASN A 296 -0.46 -3.87 6.50
C ASN A 296 0.31 -5.04 7.10
N MET A 297 1.50 -4.80 7.67
CA MET A 297 2.38 -5.88 8.14
C MET A 297 2.00 -6.45 9.51
N VAL A 298 0.92 -6.00 10.14
CA VAL A 298 0.39 -6.57 11.40
C VAL A 298 0.15 -8.07 11.32
N VAL A 299 -0.35 -8.57 10.19
CA VAL A 299 -0.56 -10.01 9.98
C VAL A 299 0.75 -10.81 9.93
N GLU A 300 1.89 -10.16 9.63
CA GLU A 300 3.22 -10.81 9.68
C GLU A 300 3.74 -10.98 11.11
N ALA A 301 3.16 -10.31 12.11
CA ALA A 301 3.34 -10.63 13.54
C ALA A 301 2.27 -11.63 14.06
N GLY A 302 1.44 -12.17 13.17
CA GLY A 302 0.26 -12.96 13.51
C GLY A 302 -0.94 -12.16 14.02
N GLY A 303 -0.87 -10.82 13.97
CA GLY A 303 -1.92 -9.92 14.48
C GLY A 303 -3.24 -10.06 13.73
N LYS A 304 -4.35 -10.00 14.48
CA LYS A 304 -5.71 -10.15 13.94
C LYS A 304 -6.18 -8.89 13.20
N ASN A 305 -5.84 -7.72 13.72
CA ASN A 305 -6.04 -6.41 13.09
C ASN A 305 -5.04 -5.40 13.67
N GLY A 306 -4.67 -4.40 12.87
CA GLY A 306 -4.07 -3.16 13.37
C GLY A 306 -5.14 -2.10 13.63
N VAL A 307 -4.82 -1.09 14.44
CA VAL A 307 -5.55 0.19 14.50
C VAL A 307 -4.57 1.35 14.73
N VAL A 308 -4.83 2.47 14.05
CA VAL A 308 -4.26 3.80 14.35
C VAL A 308 -5.41 4.74 14.71
N PRO A 309 -5.32 5.54 15.79
CA PRO A 309 -6.31 6.56 16.12
C PRO A 309 -6.48 7.60 15.02
N VAL A 310 -7.74 7.97 14.76
CA VAL A 310 -8.12 8.91 13.71
C VAL A 310 -7.85 10.36 14.14
N ASP A 311 -7.27 11.14 13.23
CA ASP A 311 -6.92 12.54 13.42
C ASP A 311 -7.12 13.36 12.13
N SER A 312 -6.60 14.59 12.12
CA SER A 312 -6.66 15.51 10.97
C SER A 312 -6.01 14.94 9.70
N THR A 313 -4.98 14.09 9.80
CA THR A 313 -4.34 13.44 8.66
C THR A 313 -5.27 12.42 8.02
N THR A 314 -5.98 11.63 8.84
CA THR A 314 -7.00 10.68 8.35
C THR A 314 -8.23 11.40 7.78
N HIS A 315 -8.76 12.43 8.46
CA HIS A 315 -9.91 13.18 7.97
C HIS A 315 -9.62 13.90 6.64
N LYS A 316 -8.47 14.58 6.52
CA LYS A 316 -8.04 15.24 5.28
C LYS A 316 -7.85 14.26 4.13
N TYR A 317 -7.43 13.02 4.40
CA TYR A 317 -7.32 12.00 3.35
C TYR A 317 -8.69 11.55 2.83
N LEU A 318 -9.74 11.57 3.66
CA LEU A 318 -11.07 11.06 3.31
C LEU A 318 -12.03 12.12 2.73
N GLU A 319 -11.72 13.41 2.92
CA GLU A 319 -12.55 14.57 2.57
C GLU A 319 -13.05 14.57 1.10
N ASP A 320 -12.21 14.14 0.16
CA ASP A 320 -12.50 14.05 -1.27
C ASP A 320 -12.93 12.64 -1.75
N LYS A 321 -12.91 11.63 -0.87
CA LYS A 321 -13.05 10.21 -1.25
C LYS A 321 -14.35 9.56 -0.85
N THR A 322 -15.04 10.06 0.17
CA THR A 322 -16.29 9.45 0.64
C THR A 322 -17.29 10.44 1.22
N SER A 323 -18.54 10.30 0.80
CA SER A 323 -19.70 11.05 1.32
C SER A 323 -20.56 10.22 2.29
N ILE A 324 -20.16 8.97 2.57
CA ILE A 324 -20.85 8.08 3.51
C ILE A 324 -20.46 8.50 4.94
N PRO A 325 -21.41 8.83 5.82
CA PRO A 325 -21.11 9.19 7.21
C PRO A 325 -20.41 8.06 7.98
N TYR A 326 -19.50 8.43 8.86
CA TYR A 326 -18.73 7.51 9.70
C TYR A 326 -18.51 8.09 11.11
N GLU A 327 -18.35 7.24 12.12
CA GLU A 327 -18.06 7.65 13.51
C GLU A 327 -16.68 7.09 13.93
N PRO A 328 -15.64 7.93 14.02
CA PRO A 328 -14.37 7.52 14.59
C PRO A 328 -14.53 7.13 16.06
N VAL A 329 -13.85 6.07 16.50
CA VAL A 329 -13.84 5.64 17.90
C VAL A 329 -12.43 5.66 18.48
N TYR A 330 -12.35 5.88 19.79
CA TYR A 330 -11.10 6.06 20.52
C TYR A 330 -11.07 5.21 21.78
N SER A 331 -9.92 4.60 22.08
CA SER A 331 -9.66 3.91 23.35
C SER A 331 -9.94 4.85 24.52
N ASP A 332 -10.65 4.36 25.53
CA ASP A 332 -10.87 5.10 26.78
C ASP A 332 -9.54 5.32 27.54
N ASP A 333 -9.46 6.41 28.32
CA ASP A 333 -8.28 6.76 29.12
C ASP A 333 -7.84 5.65 30.11
N GLN A 334 -8.76 4.76 30.49
CA GLN A 334 -8.54 3.64 31.41
C GLN A 334 -8.70 2.27 30.73
N ALA A 335 -8.68 2.22 29.40
CA ALA A 335 -8.71 0.98 28.63
C ALA A 335 -7.51 0.09 28.98
N ARG A 336 -7.72 -1.24 28.99
CA ARG A 336 -6.70 -2.21 29.43
C ARG A 336 -6.05 -2.92 28.25
N PHE A 337 -4.73 -2.86 28.22
CA PHE A 337 -3.90 -3.49 27.20
C PHE A 337 -3.23 -4.74 27.78
N MET A 338 -3.07 -5.78 26.96
CA MET A 338 -2.42 -7.04 27.38
C MET A 338 -0.91 -6.85 27.59
N SER A 339 -0.30 -6.00 26.78
CA SER A 339 1.06 -5.49 26.96
C SER A 339 1.16 -4.12 26.30
N GLU A 340 2.06 -3.28 26.79
CA GLU A 340 2.43 -2.02 26.16
C GLU A 340 3.94 -2.04 25.86
N TYR A 341 4.30 -1.76 24.61
CA TYR A 341 5.67 -1.62 24.14
C TYR A 341 5.94 -0.14 23.84
N ARG A 342 7.13 0.36 24.19
CA ARG A 342 7.49 1.77 24.03
C ARG A 342 8.79 1.91 23.24
N PHE A 343 8.75 2.69 22.16
CA PHE A 343 9.86 2.92 21.25
C PHE A 343 10.19 4.41 21.19
N ASP A 344 11.46 4.73 21.38
CA ASP A 344 12.03 6.04 21.07
C ASP A 344 12.54 5.99 19.63
N VAL A 345 11.77 6.57 18.70
CA VAL A 345 12.02 6.48 17.27
C VAL A 345 13.28 7.24 16.85
N SER A 346 13.69 8.25 17.62
CA SER A 346 14.91 9.02 17.35
C SER A 346 16.20 8.18 17.45
N LYS A 347 16.11 7.00 18.07
CA LYS A 347 17.22 6.04 18.25
C LYS A 347 17.18 4.85 17.29
N LEU A 348 16.18 4.77 16.41
CA LEU A 348 16.07 3.68 15.45
C LEU A 348 16.98 3.91 14.23
N GLU A 349 17.38 2.81 13.59
CA GLU A 349 18.29 2.77 12.44
C GLU A 349 17.64 1.96 11.31
N PRO A 350 18.01 2.19 10.02
CA PRO A 350 17.38 1.50 8.89
C PRO A 350 17.51 -0.03 8.98
N LEU A 351 16.44 -0.74 8.65
CA LEU A 351 16.33 -2.19 8.87
C LEU A 351 16.17 -3.00 7.58
N VAL A 352 16.56 -4.27 7.68
CA VAL A 352 16.14 -5.33 6.76
C VAL A 352 15.61 -6.55 7.51
N ALA A 353 14.59 -7.22 6.97
CA ALA A 353 14.25 -8.58 7.37
C ALA A 353 14.91 -9.57 6.40
N LYS A 354 15.91 -10.29 6.89
CA LYS A 354 16.71 -11.26 6.14
C LYS A 354 15.87 -12.49 5.77
N PRO A 355 16.25 -13.27 4.74
CA PRO A 355 15.55 -14.51 4.41
C PRO A 355 15.51 -15.48 5.61
N HIS A 356 14.47 -16.29 5.82
CA HIS A 356 13.21 -16.40 5.08
C HIS A 356 12.00 -16.10 5.99
N SER A 357 12.11 -15.12 6.88
CA SER A 357 11.03 -14.71 7.80
C SER A 357 11.00 -13.19 8.01
N PRO A 358 9.82 -12.54 8.12
CA PRO A 358 9.69 -11.11 8.38
C PRO A 358 10.28 -10.64 9.73
N ASP A 359 10.47 -11.54 10.69
CA ASP A 359 11.07 -11.27 12.01
C ASP A 359 12.59 -11.48 12.08
N ASN A 360 13.24 -11.96 11.00
CA ASN A 360 14.69 -12.13 10.95
C ASN A 360 15.41 -10.79 10.71
N ARG A 361 15.16 -9.83 11.61
CA ARG A 361 15.66 -8.45 11.62
C ARG A 361 17.19 -8.38 11.64
N ALA A 362 17.74 -7.40 10.93
CA ALA A 362 19.10 -6.88 11.07
C ALA A 362 19.12 -5.39 10.70
N LEU A 363 20.15 -4.66 11.12
CA LEU A 363 20.39 -3.32 10.64
C LEU A 363 20.89 -3.38 9.19
N ALA A 364 20.50 -2.42 8.34
CA ALA A 364 20.93 -2.41 6.94
C ALA A 364 22.46 -2.44 6.79
N ARG A 365 23.19 -1.68 7.63
CA ARG A 365 24.67 -1.68 7.70
C ARG A 365 25.32 -3.03 8.03
N GLU A 366 24.61 -3.93 8.70
CA GLU A 366 25.11 -5.26 9.09
C GLU A 366 25.04 -6.26 7.93
N CYS A 367 24.24 -5.96 6.91
CA CYS A 367 24.08 -6.78 5.72
C CYS A 367 24.92 -6.28 4.52
N LYS A 368 25.81 -5.29 4.71
CA LYS A 368 26.60 -4.65 3.63
C LYS A 368 27.36 -5.61 2.70
N ASP A 369 27.77 -6.78 3.20
CA ASP A 369 28.53 -7.77 2.45
C ASP A 369 27.62 -8.74 1.66
N VAL A 370 26.30 -8.65 1.82
CA VAL A 370 25.29 -9.37 1.03
C VAL A 370 25.18 -8.71 -0.34
N LYS A 371 25.86 -9.31 -1.32
CA LYS A 371 25.66 -9.00 -2.75
C LYS A 371 24.22 -9.34 -3.16
N ILE A 372 23.61 -8.49 -3.99
CA ILE A 372 22.25 -8.69 -4.50
C ILE A 372 22.25 -8.77 -6.03
N ASP A 373 21.24 -9.42 -6.61
CA ASP A 373 21.08 -9.56 -8.06
C ASP A 373 20.06 -8.58 -8.64
N ARG A 374 19.15 -8.05 -7.80
CA ARG A 374 18.03 -7.18 -8.22
C ARG A 374 17.34 -6.47 -7.04
N VAL A 375 16.61 -5.40 -7.35
CA VAL A 375 15.72 -4.68 -6.42
C VAL A 375 14.28 -4.67 -6.92
N TYR A 376 13.31 -4.70 -6.00
CA TYR A 376 11.89 -4.59 -6.29
C TYR A 376 11.22 -3.53 -5.38
N ILE A 377 10.66 -2.48 -5.98
CA ILE A 377 9.93 -1.42 -5.30
C ILE A 377 8.47 -1.48 -5.77
N GLY A 378 7.59 -2.01 -4.93
CA GLY A 378 6.17 -2.15 -5.24
C GLY A 378 5.32 -2.78 -4.12
N SER A 379 4.12 -3.23 -4.49
CA SER A 379 3.09 -3.79 -3.59
C SER A 379 2.48 -2.78 -2.60
N CYS A 380 1.47 -3.21 -1.84
CA CYS A 380 0.75 -2.37 -0.86
C CYS A 380 1.67 -1.75 0.21
N THR A 381 2.75 -2.44 0.61
CA THR A 381 3.73 -1.92 1.57
C THR A 381 4.79 -0.98 0.99
N GLY A 382 4.90 -0.85 -0.33
CA GLY A 382 6.11 -0.25 -0.91
C GLY A 382 6.03 0.20 -2.36
N GLY A 383 4.82 0.42 -2.88
CA GLY A 383 4.50 0.90 -4.21
C GLY A 383 3.42 1.98 -4.21
N LYS A 384 3.30 2.75 -3.13
CA LYS A 384 2.41 3.92 -2.99
C LYS A 384 3.15 5.19 -3.46
N THR A 385 2.50 6.34 -3.53
CA THR A 385 3.09 7.53 -4.14
C THR A 385 4.29 8.05 -3.34
N GLU A 386 4.19 8.02 -2.02
CA GLU A 386 5.29 8.42 -1.13
C GLU A 386 6.46 7.44 -1.16
N ASP A 387 6.22 6.14 -1.42
CA ASP A 387 7.28 5.14 -1.58
C ASP A 387 8.18 5.45 -2.80
N PHE A 388 7.59 5.90 -3.92
CA PHE A 388 8.37 6.30 -5.10
C PHE A 388 9.06 7.65 -4.96
N LEU A 389 8.43 8.62 -4.28
CA LEU A 389 9.08 9.88 -3.91
C LEU A 389 10.31 9.61 -3.02
N ALA A 390 10.19 8.67 -2.08
CA ALA A 390 11.29 8.24 -1.23
C ALA A 390 12.43 7.56 -2.02
N ALA A 391 12.12 6.64 -2.93
CA ALA A 391 13.13 6.04 -3.81
C ALA A 391 13.82 7.08 -4.70
N ALA A 392 13.05 8.02 -5.27
CA ALA A 392 13.58 9.10 -6.10
C ALA A 392 14.50 10.06 -5.33
N LYS A 393 14.24 10.34 -4.04
CA LYS A 393 15.14 11.12 -3.16
C LYS A 393 16.56 10.56 -3.15
N ILE A 394 16.70 9.24 -2.98
CA ILE A 394 18.00 8.53 -2.94
C ILE A 394 18.71 8.59 -4.29
N PHE A 395 18.01 8.26 -5.38
CA PHE A 395 18.60 8.26 -6.72
C PHE A 395 19.06 9.67 -7.13
N MET A 396 18.24 10.68 -6.86
CA MET A 396 18.54 12.09 -7.12
C MET A 396 19.74 12.58 -6.29
N ALA A 397 19.78 12.28 -4.98
CA ALA A 397 20.88 12.67 -4.11
C ALA A 397 22.20 12.00 -4.50
N SER A 398 22.15 10.75 -4.98
CA SER A 398 23.36 10.06 -5.42
C SER A 398 23.87 10.46 -6.80
N GLY A 399 23.00 10.81 -7.75
CA GLY A 399 23.37 11.06 -9.14
C GLY A 399 24.07 9.89 -9.87
N LYS A 400 23.96 8.66 -9.37
CA LYS A 400 24.60 7.44 -9.93
C LYS A 400 23.57 6.57 -10.65
N LYS A 401 24.05 5.74 -11.57
CA LYS A 401 23.25 4.64 -12.15
C LYS A 401 23.13 3.47 -11.16
N VAL A 402 22.02 2.76 -11.20
CA VAL A 402 21.85 1.46 -10.50
C VAL A 402 22.80 0.42 -11.09
N LYS A 403 23.23 -0.55 -10.27
CA LYS A 403 24.10 -1.67 -10.69
C LYS A 403 23.36 -2.99 -10.94
N VAL A 404 22.08 -3.05 -10.58
CA VAL A 404 21.24 -4.25 -10.70
C VAL A 404 19.86 -3.88 -11.25
N PRO A 405 19.17 -4.79 -11.98
CA PRO A 405 17.78 -4.60 -12.39
C PRO A 405 16.90 -4.17 -11.22
N THR A 406 16.13 -3.10 -11.41
CA THR A 406 15.46 -2.35 -10.36
C THR A 406 14.02 -2.14 -10.80
N PHE A 407 13.17 -3.08 -10.40
CA PHE A 407 11.79 -3.21 -10.86
C PHE A 407 10.87 -2.28 -10.07
N LEU A 408 10.15 -1.42 -10.79
CA LEU A 408 9.23 -0.44 -10.22
C LEU A 408 7.79 -0.86 -10.55
N VAL A 409 6.98 -1.15 -9.52
CA VAL A 409 5.59 -1.61 -9.68
C VAL A 409 4.64 -0.77 -8.82
N PRO A 410 3.99 0.25 -9.40
CA PRO A 410 2.98 1.04 -8.71
C PRO A 410 1.83 0.18 -8.17
N ALA A 411 1.29 0.57 -7.02
CA ALA A 411 0.17 -0.15 -6.40
C ALA A 411 -1.13 0.11 -7.17
N THR A 412 -1.39 1.34 -7.61
CA THR A 412 -2.65 1.72 -8.28
C THR A 412 -2.42 2.52 -9.55
N GLN A 413 -3.46 2.64 -10.40
CA GLN A 413 -3.41 3.54 -11.56
C GLN A 413 -3.11 4.98 -11.16
N LYS A 414 -3.64 5.45 -10.02
CA LYS A 414 -3.31 6.77 -9.49
C LYS A 414 -1.81 6.89 -9.18
N VAL A 415 -1.21 5.91 -8.49
CA VAL A 415 0.23 5.94 -8.20
C VAL A 415 1.06 5.86 -9.49
N TRP A 416 0.62 5.10 -10.50
CA TRP A 416 1.28 5.08 -11.81
C TRP A 416 1.27 6.48 -12.44
N VAL A 417 0.12 7.15 -12.49
CA VAL A 417 0.02 8.54 -12.98
C VAL A 417 0.88 9.50 -12.15
N ASP A 418 0.85 9.39 -10.82
CA ASP A 418 1.64 10.23 -9.91
C ASP A 418 3.15 10.10 -10.20
N VAL A 419 3.66 8.89 -10.45
CA VAL A 419 5.08 8.64 -10.80
C VAL A 419 5.51 9.37 -12.07
N TYR A 420 4.63 9.54 -13.05
CA TYR A 420 4.93 10.25 -14.30
C TYR A 420 4.63 11.75 -14.25
N THR A 421 3.86 12.25 -13.27
CA THR A 421 3.32 13.62 -13.28
C THR A 421 3.68 14.48 -12.06
N LEU A 422 3.90 13.90 -10.88
CA LEU A 422 4.28 14.67 -9.70
C LEU A 422 5.78 15.03 -9.72
N PRO A 423 6.15 16.31 -9.58
CA PRO A 423 7.55 16.71 -9.45
C PRO A 423 8.09 16.31 -8.08
N VAL A 424 9.28 15.72 -8.04
CA VAL A 424 9.95 15.34 -6.79
C VAL A 424 10.44 16.60 -6.07
N PRO A 425 10.18 16.78 -4.75
CA PRO A 425 10.66 17.93 -4.01
C PRO A 425 12.18 18.12 -4.13
N GLY A 426 12.61 19.32 -4.51
CA GLY A 426 14.02 19.67 -4.71
C GLY A 426 14.64 19.30 -6.07
N SER A 427 13.94 18.55 -6.94
CA SER A 427 14.51 18.04 -8.20
C SER A 427 14.69 19.05 -9.34
N GLY A 428 14.31 20.31 -9.14
CA GLY A 428 14.17 21.30 -10.21
C GLY A 428 12.94 21.08 -11.10
N GLY A 429 12.00 20.22 -10.69
CA GLY A 429 10.74 19.95 -11.40
C GLY A 429 10.70 18.61 -12.14
N LYS A 430 11.74 17.77 -12.03
CA LYS A 430 11.73 16.40 -12.56
C LYS A 430 10.72 15.52 -11.82
N THR A 431 10.02 14.67 -12.55
CA THR A 431 9.11 13.65 -12.00
C THR A 431 9.86 12.37 -11.58
N CYS A 432 9.21 11.50 -10.82
CA CYS A 432 9.82 10.24 -10.37
C CYS A 432 10.31 9.41 -11.57
N ALA A 433 9.48 9.26 -12.61
CA ALA A 433 9.82 8.52 -13.83
C ALA A 433 11.11 9.02 -14.50
N GLN A 434 11.31 10.34 -14.60
CA GLN A 434 12.52 10.93 -15.17
C GLN A 434 13.76 10.63 -14.32
N ILE A 435 13.64 10.70 -12.98
CA ILE A 435 14.74 10.35 -12.06
C ILE A 435 15.05 8.85 -12.13
N PHE A 436 14.05 7.99 -12.32
CA PHE A 436 14.24 6.55 -12.48
C PHE A 436 14.93 6.19 -13.80
N GLU A 437 14.59 6.86 -14.91
CA GLU A 437 15.29 6.73 -16.20
C GLU A 437 16.73 7.27 -16.12
N GLU A 438 16.92 8.43 -15.47
CA GLU A 438 18.25 8.99 -15.17
C GLU A 438 19.09 8.07 -14.27
N ALA A 439 18.48 7.32 -13.34
CA ALA A 439 19.12 6.28 -12.55
C ALA A 439 19.31 4.95 -13.31
N GLY A 440 18.61 4.73 -14.43
CA GLY A 440 18.66 3.49 -15.20
C GLY A 440 17.88 2.33 -14.58
N CYS A 441 16.81 2.62 -13.83
CA CYS A 441 15.86 1.61 -13.36
C CYS A 441 15.03 1.04 -14.53
N ASP A 442 14.37 -0.10 -14.31
CA ASP A 442 13.39 -0.63 -15.25
C ASP A 442 12.16 0.30 -15.31
N THR A 443 11.59 0.48 -16.51
CA THR A 443 10.40 1.33 -16.72
C THR A 443 9.24 0.88 -15.80
N PRO A 444 8.58 1.81 -15.07
CA PRO A 444 7.44 1.51 -14.20
C PRO A 444 6.37 0.64 -14.86
N GLY A 445 6.23 -0.58 -14.35
CA GLY A 445 5.33 -1.60 -14.88
C GLY A 445 3.85 -1.29 -14.65
N SER A 446 2.98 -2.14 -15.21
CA SER A 446 1.54 -2.08 -14.97
C SER A 446 1.24 -2.15 -13.46
N PRO A 447 0.36 -1.29 -12.92
CA PRO A 447 0.09 -1.24 -11.49
C PRO A 447 -0.60 -2.52 -11.02
N GLY A 448 -0.24 -3.05 -9.84
CA GLY A 448 -0.81 -4.28 -9.28
C GLY A 448 0.11 -5.00 -8.29
N CYS A 449 -0.29 -6.20 -7.84
CA CYS A 449 0.48 -6.95 -6.84
C CYS A 449 1.80 -7.54 -7.38
N GLY A 450 1.88 -7.81 -8.69
CA GLY A 450 3.08 -8.29 -9.38
C GLY A 450 3.76 -9.48 -8.70
N ALA A 451 5.08 -9.38 -8.52
CA ALA A 451 5.89 -10.43 -7.90
C ALA A 451 5.50 -10.77 -6.44
N CYS A 452 4.73 -9.93 -5.73
CA CYS A 452 4.51 -10.05 -4.28
C CYS A 452 3.86 -11.38 -3.83
N LEU A 453 3.10 -12.06 -4.70
CA LEU A 453 2.43 -13.33 -4.39
C LEU A 453 2.94 -14.55 -5.20
N GLY A 454 4.00 -14.39 -6.00
CA GLY A 454 4.72 -15.52 -6.62
C GLY A 454 3.98 -16.29 -7.73
N GLY A 455 3.01 -15.64 -8.38
CA GLY A 455 2.01 -16.20 -9.32
C GLY A 455 2.51 -16.89 -10.61
N PRO A 456 1.70 -16.90 -11.69
CA PRO A 456 2.07 -17.51 -12.98
C PRO A 456 3.44 -17.07 -13.51
N ARG A 457 4.12 -17.92 -14.28
CA ARG A 457 5.55 -17.73 -14.64
C ARG A 457 5.86 -16.46 -15.43
N ASP A 458 4.85 -15.90 -16.09
CA ASP A 458 4.87 -14.66 -16.88
C ASP A 458 4.52 -13.39 -16.08
N THR A 459 4.16 -13.52 -14.80
CA THR A 459 3.90 -12.37 -13.90
C THR A 459 5.09 -11.40 -13.90
N TYR A 460 4.83 -10.11 -14.14
CA TYR A 460 5.88 -9.09 -14.19
C TYR A 460 6.76 -9.09 -12.93
N ALA A 461 8.07 -8.98 -13.15
CA ALA A 461 9.11 -9.01 -12.14
C ALA A 461 9.17 -10.27 -11.25
N ARG A 462 8.49 -11.39 -11.58
CA ARG A 462 8.63 -12.66 -10.85
C ARG A 462 10.11 -13.10 -10.76
N MET A 463 10.50 -13.67 -9.63
CA MET A 463 11.76 -14.39 -9.50
C MET A 463 11.57 -15.79 -10.07
N ASN A 464 11.97 -16.01 -11.32
CA ASN A 464 11.92 -17.33 -11.95
C ASN A 464 13.15 -18.20 -11.60
N GLU A 465 14.26 -17.57 -11.24
CA GLU A 465 15.54 -18.20 -10.90
C GLU A 465 15.91 -17.95 -9.43
N ALA A 466 16.91 -18.68 -8.92
CA ALA A 466 17.45 -18.47 -7.58
C ALA A 466 18.28 -17.18 -7.57
N GLN A 467 17.68 -16.09 -7.07
CA GLN A 467 18.26 -14.74 -7.03
C GLN A 467 18.18 -14.17 -5.61
N VAL A 468 19.08 -13.25 -5.29
CA VAL A 468 19.01 -12.41 -4.08
C VAL A 468 18.35 -11.07 -4.44
N CYS A 469 17.24 -10.74 -3.77
CA CYS A 469 16.45 -9.54 -4.04
C CYS A 469 16.24 -8.70 -2.77
N VAL A 470 16.47 -7.38 -2.85
CA VAL A 470 15.94 -6.42 -1.85
C VAL A 470 14.57 -5.95 -2.32
N SER A 471 13.57 -6.07 -1.46
CA SER A 471 12.17 -5.90 -1.82
C SER A 471 11.40 -5.07 -0.81
N THR A 472 10.53 -4.16 -1.26
CA THR A 472 9.65 -3.39 -0.37
C THR A 472 8.35 -4.14 0.01
N THR A 473 8.16 -5.37 -0.50
CA THR A 473 7.05 -6.29 -0.18
C THR A 473 6.97 -6.68 1.30
N ASN A 474 5.89 -7.35 1.70
CA ASN A 474 5.62 -7.74 3.09
C ASN A 474 6.10 -9.14 3.51
N ARG A 475 6.51 -10.02 2.57
CA ARG A 475 6.86 -11.43 2.86
C ARG A 475 8.09 -11.92 2.10
N ASN A 476 8.98 -12.64 2.80
CA ASN A 476 10.23 -13.23 2.31
C ASN A 476 10.32 -14.77 2.48
N PHE A 477 9.20 -15.43 2.81
CA PHE A 477 9.12 -16.89 2.91
C PHE A 477 9.57 -17.61 1.60
N PRO A 478 10.07 -18.85 1.67
CA PRO A 478 10.63 -19.53 0.49
C PRO A 478 9.61 -19.66 -0.64
N GLY A 479 9.97 -19.20 -1.85
CA GLY A 479 9.08 -19.22 -3.01
C GLY A 479 8.12 -18.02 -3.13
N ARG A 480 8.06 -17.11 -2.15
CA ARG A 480 7.04 -16.04 -2.12
C ARG A 480 7.06 -15.11 -3.35
N MET A 481 8.23 -14.83 -3.93
CA MET A 481 8.35 -14.06 -5.19
C MET A 481 8.56 -14.92 -6.44
N GLY A 482 8.54 -16.25 -6.31
CA GLY A 482 8.36 -17.19 -7.43
C GLY A 482 9.24 -18.43 -7.42
N ASN A 483 10.53 -18.32 -7.09
CA ASN A 483 11.48 -19.43 -6.99
C ASN A 483 11.74 -19.77 -5.51
N LYS A 484 11.74 -21.07 -5.17
CA LYS A 484 11.86 -21.55 -3.78
C LYS A 484 13.23 -21.27 -3.16
N GLU A 485 14.27 -21.19 -3.97
CA GLU A 485 15.66 -20.94 -3.57
C GLU A 485 16.01 -19.44 -3.63
N GLY A 486 15.06 -18.59 -4.05
CA GLY A 486 15.21 -17.14 -4.05
C GLY A 486 15.28 -16.57 -2.63
N GLN A 487 16.24 -15.68 -2.40
CA GLN A 487 16.44 -14.99 -1.14
C GLN A 487 15.87 -13.57 -1.22
N ILE A 488 15.01 -13.22 -0.28
CA ILE A 488 14.31 -11.92 -0.26
C ILE A 488 14.64 -11.21 1.04
N TYR A 489 15.21 -10.00 0.93
CA TYR A 489 15.48 -9.09 2.03
C TYR A 489 14.40 -8.01 2.02
N LEU A 490 13.53 -7.96 3.05
CA LEU A 490 12.47 -6.95 3.12
C LEU A 490 13.05 -5.64 3.65
N ALA A 491 12.80 -4.54 2.96
CA ALA A 491 13.42 -3.24 3.22
C ALA A 491 12.46 -2.07 3.01
N SER A 492 12.80 -0.89 3.51
CA SER A 492 12.14 0.38 3.16
C SER A 492 12.53 0.86 1.76
N PRO A 493 11.71 1.67 1.07
CA PRO A 493 12.05 2.25 -0.23
C PRO A 493 13.41 2.97 -0.27
N TYR A 494 13.81 3.63 0.83
CA TYR A 494 15.15 4.21 0.97
C TYR A 494 16.25 3.15 0.91
N THR A 495 16.20 2.14 1.78
CA THR A 495 17.16 1.02 1.84
C THR A 495 17.18 0.22 0.52
N ALA A 496 16.03 0.05 -0.14
CA ALA A 496 15.93 -0.59 -1.45
C ALA A 496 16.62 0.21 -2.57
N ALA A 497 16.36 1.51 -2.68
CA ALA A 497 17.00 2.39 -3.66
C ALA A 497 18.51 2.52 -3.42
N ALA A 498 18.95 2.62 -2.15
CA ALA A 498 20.36 2.62 -1.80
C ALA A 498 21.06 1.31 -2.24
N SER A 499 20.41 0.17 -2.00
CA SER A 499 20.93 -1.14 -2.41
C SER A 499 21.03 -1.31 -3.94
N ALA A 500 20.11 -0.71 -4.70
CA ALA A 500 20.15 -0.70 -6.17
C ALA A 500 21.39 0.04 -6.71
N LEU A 501 21.81 1.12 -6.04
CA LEU A 501 22.99 1.93 -6.40
C LEU A 501 24.32 1.26 -6.08
N THR A 502 24.37 0.34 -5.11
CA THR A 502 25.61 -0.34 -4.70
C THR A 502 25.76 -1.74 -5.28
N GLY A 503 24.66 -2.46 -5.54
CA GLY A 503 24.67 -3.90 -5.85
C GLY A 503 24.79 -4.81 -4.62
N PHE A 504 24.60 -4.25 -3.42
CA PHE A 504 24.65 -4.94 -2.12
C PHE A 504 23.49 -4.43 -1.25
N VAL A 505 23.12 -5.12 -0.17
CA VAL A 505 22.23 -4.51 0.84
C VAL A 505 22.94 -3.30 1.44
N THR A 506 22.30 -2.14 1.52
CA THR A 506 22.98 -0.88 1.86
C THR A 506 22.15 0.02 2.77
N ASP A 507 22.83 0.67 3.72
CA ASP A 507 22.22 1.64 4.62
C ASP A 507 21.94 2.97 3.87
N PRO A 508 20.70 3.47 3.84
CA PRO A 508 20.35 4.65 3.05
C PRO A 508 21.05 5.94 3.51
N ARG A 509 21.63 5.95 4.72
CA ARG A 509 22.44 7.08 5.23
C ARG A 509 23.76 7.29 4.47
N GLU A 510 24.12 6.40 3.56
CA GLU A 510 25.20 6.65 2.57
C GLU A 510 24.79 7.66 1.47
N PHE A 511 23.51 8.06 1.40
CA PHE A 511 22.93 8.88 0.33
C PHE A 511 21.97 9.99 0.81
N LEU A 512 21.90 10.28 2.11
CA LEU A 512 20.95 11.23 2.73
C LEU A 512 21.65 12.29 3.58
#